data_AF-A0A0B1ZXW1-F1
#
_entry.id   AF-A0A0B1ZXW1-F1
#
_cell.length_a   1.000
_cell.length_b   1.000
_cell.length_c   1.000
_cell.angle_alpha   90.00
_cell.angle_beta   90.00
_cell.angle_gamma   90.00
#
_symmetry.space_group_name_H-M   'P 1'
#
loop_
_entity.id
_entity.type
_entity.pdbx_description
1 polymer ?
#
loop_
_entity_poly.entity_id
_entity_poly.type
_entity_poly.pdbx_seq_one_letter_code
_entity_poly.pdbx_strand_id
1 'polypeptide(L)'
;MQLVVRAAPAALVIGAVIAFTGCAPHNPQGTSAFDSKTARYVAEQAKLYAQGMRIKDPPTVKLVRFVLPDEWAPAQVQCLRKAGFHVGLTPDGEGVSFPRFGDKAFEDQLRLASYTCQVEYMVPAKYQAPLTRAQLHRLYVYRSTELVRCLEGLGHAPAVRAPSESYFVETKGAWTPYASASIPDSDLRRTTRACPQDPADLYR
;
A
#
# COMPACT_ATOMS: atom_id res chain seq x y z
N MET A 1 -89.80 -14.71 3.10
CA MET A 1 -89.68 -15.38 1.79
C MET A 1 -88.28 -15.97 1.71
N GLN A 2 -88.15 -17.23 2.12
CA GLN A 2 -88.06 -18.42 1.26
C GLN A 2 -86.66 -18.64 0.64
N LEU A 3 -86.00 -19.66 1.21
CA LEU A 3 -84.98 -20.58 0.68
C LEU A 3 -84.70 -20.52 -0.82
N VAL A 4 -83.43 -20.73 -1.21
CA VAL A 4 -82.96 -21.95 -1.91
C VAL A 4 -81.48 -22.20 -1.64
N VAL A 5 -81.18 -23.41 -1.14
CA VAL A 5 -79.87 -24.07 -1.10
C VAL A 5 -79.60 -24.74 -2.45
N ARG A 6 -78.39 -24.62 -2.99
CA ARG A 6 -77.86 -25.61 -3.96
C ARG A 6 -76.39 -25.93 -3.67
N ALA A 7 -76.13 -27.23 -3.60
CA ALA A 7 -74.86 -27.87 -3.35
C ALA A 7 -74.01 -28.00 -4.63
N ALA A 8 -72.72 -28.28 -4.36
CA ALA A 8 -71.53 -28.55 -5.19
C ALA A 8 -71.69 -29.20 -6.59
N PRO A 9 -70.64 -29.13 -7.42
CA PRO A 9 -69.63 -30.19 -7.32
C PRO A 9 -68.17 -29.68 -7.26
N ALA A 10 -67.35 -30.51 -6.61
CA ALA A 10 -65.91 -30.43 -6.56
C ALA A 10 -65.29 -30.50 -7.96
N ALA A 11 -64.37 -29.58 -8.25
CA ALA A 11 -63.41 -29.72 -9.33
C ALA A 11 -62.00 -29.62 -8.71
N LEU A 12 -61.38 -30.78 -8.62
CA LEU A 12 -59.95 -30.98 -8.37
C LEU A 12 -59.17 -30.28 -9.50
N VAL A 13 -58.46 -29.20 -9.18
CA VAL A 13 -57.40 -28.67 -10.06
C VAL A 13 -56.06 -28.93 -9.38
N ILE A 14 -55.38 -29.93 -9.91
CA ILE A 14 -53.96 -30.23 -9.68
C ILE A 14 -53.15 -29.28 -10.56
N GLY A 15 -52.08 -28.71 -10.00
CA GLY A 15 -51.00 -28.05 -10.76
C GLY A 15 -51.04 -26.52 -10.62
N ALA A 16 -49.96 -25.83 -10.27
CA ALA A 16 -48.58 -26.21 -10.11
C ALA A 16 -47.97 -25.27 -9.04
N VAL A 17 -47.31 -25.83 -8.03
CA VAL A 17 -46.43 -25.04 -7.16
C VAL A 17 -45.23 -24.69 -8.02
N ILE A 18 -45.19 -23.45 -8.52
CA ILE A 18 -43.99 -22.86 -9.08
C ILE A 18 -43.02 -22.74 -7.90
N ALA A 19 -42.14 -23.73 -7.77
CA ALA A 19 -40.94 -23.58 -6.97
C ALA A 19 -40.16 -22.42 -7.60
N PHE A 20 -40.18 -21.25 -6.95
CA PHE A 20 -39.18 -20.24 -7.20
C PHE A 20 -37.85 -20.86 -6.79
N THR A 21 -37.18 -21.51 -7.75
CA THR A 21 -35.74 -21.69 -7.73
C THR A 21 -35.15 -20.29 -7.80
N GLY A 22 -35.08 -19.64 -6.63
CA GLY A 22 -34.27 -18.45 -6.45
C GLY A 22 -32.85 -18.85 -6.82
N CYS A 23 -32.41 -18.45 -8.01
CA CYS A 23 -31.00 -18.28 -8.29
C CYS A 23 -30.52 -17.20 -7.31
N ALA A 24 -30.10 -17.62 -6.12
CA ALA A 24 -29.18 -16.82 -5.34
C ALA A 24 -28.02 -16.52 -6.29
N PRO A 25 -27.65 -15.24 -6.52
CA PRO A 25 -26.41 -14.96 -7.20
C PRO A 25 -25.32 -15.60 -6.36
N HIS A 26 -24.76 -16.69 -6.88
CA HIS A 26 -23.47 -17.17 -6.46
C HIS A 26 -22.56 -15.97 -6.69
N ASN A 27 -22.19 -15.28 -5.63
CA ASN A 27 -21.20 -14.23 -5.67
C ASN A 27 -19.88 -14.87 -5.22
N PRO A 28 -19.09 -15.50 -6.13
CA PRO A 28 -17.79 -16.03 -5.77
C PRO A 28 -16.72 -14.94 -5.80
N GLN A 29 -17.06 -13.67 -5.58
CA GLN A 29 -16.10 -12.57 -5.63
C GLN A 29 -16.41 -11.53 -4.56
N GLY A 30 -15.79 -11.69 -3.40
CA GLY A 30 -15.98 -10.70 -2.33
C GLY A 30 -15.15 -10.82 -1.08
N THR A 31 -14.22 -11.77 -0.97
CA THR A 31 -13.10 -11.77 -0.01
C THR A 31 -12.28 -13.02 -0.34
N SER A 32 -11.19 -12.93 -1.10
CA SER A 32 -10.15 -13.93 -0.88
C SER A 32 -9.60 -13.62 0.51
N ALA A 33 -10.12 -14.28 1.54
CA ALA A 33 -9.49 -14.29 2.84
C ALA A 33 -8.03 -14.64 2.57
N PHE A 34 -7.13 -13.69 2.79
CA PHE A 34 -5.71 -13.90 2.56
C PHE A 34 -5.27 -15.18 3.29
N ASP A 35 -4.24 -15.86 2.78
CA ASP A 35 -3.72 -17.03 3.47
C ASP A 35 -3.36 -16.71 4.93
N SER A 36 -3.26 -17.73 5.78
CA SER A 36 -3.04 -17.53 7.22
C SER A 36 -1.71 -16.82 7.53
N LYS A 37 -0.73 -16.87 6.62
CA LYS A 37 0.55 -16.17 6.77
C LYS A 37 0.37 -14.67 6.51
N THR A 38 -0.34 -14.33 5.46
CA THR A 38 -0.66 -12.96 5.05
C THR A 38 -1.59 -12.30 6.05
N ALA A 39 -2.60 -13.00 6.54
CA ALA A 39 -3.49 -12.50 7.59
C ALA A 39 -2.70 -12.17 8.89
N ARG A 40 -1.77 -13.05 9.28
CA ARG A 40 -0.87 -12.79 10.43
C ARG A 40 0.01 -11.57 10.19
N TYR A 41 0.62 -11.47 9.01
CA TYR A 41 1.44 -10.31 8.64
C TYR A 41 0.66 -8.99 8.73
N VAL A 42 -0.53 -8.92 8.14
CA VAL A 42 -1.37 -7.71 8.17
C VAL A 42 -1.74 -7.34 9.61
N ALA A 43 -2.14 -8.33 10.43
CA ALA A 43 -2.49 -8.09 11.83
C ALA A 43 -1.29 -7.59 12.66
N GLU A 44 -0.11 -8.17 12.45
CA GLU A 44 1.11 -7.76 13.12
C GLU A 44 1.55 -6.34 12.72
N GLN A 45 1.54 -6.04 11.42
CA GLN A 45 1.89 -4.70 10.92
C GLN A 45 0.90 -3.63 11.37
N ALA A 46 -0.39 -3.93 11.37
CA ALA A 46 -1.40 -3.01 11.91
C ALA A 46 -1.11 -2.69 13.38
N LYS A 47 -0.72 -3.67 14.19
CA LYS A 47 -0.32 -3.42 15.59
C LYS A 47 0.91 -2.51 15.68
N LEU A 48 1.94 -2.76 14.86
CA LEU A 48 3.15 -1.93 14.84
C LEU A 48 2.87 -0.49 14.40
N TYR A 49 2.00 -0.28 13.40
CA TYR A 49 1.58 1.05 12.96
C TYR A 49 0.82 1.80 14.06
N ALA A 50 -0.15 1.14 14.70
CA ALA A 50 -0.90 1.75 15.81
C ALA A 50 0.03 2.14 16.98
N GLN A 51 1.00 1.28 17.31
CA GLN A 51 2.02 1.58 18.33
C GLN A 51 2.91 2.76 17.93
N GLY A 52 3.44 2.75 16.70
CA GLY A 52 4.29 3.83 16.18
C GLY A 52 3.57 5.19 16.15
N MET A 53 2.26 5.19 15.89
CA MET A 53 1.41 6.38 15.88
C MET A 53 0.75 6.69 17.23
N ARG A 54 1.03 5.91 18.28
CA ARG A 54 0.48 6.07 19.63
C ARG A 54 -1.05 6.13 19.66
N ILE A 55 -1.71 5.31 18.85
CA ILE A 55 -3.18 5.21 18.81
C ILE A 55 -3.62 4.25 19.91
N LYS A 56 -4.47 4.74 20.81
CA LYS A 56 -5.17 3.91 21.79
C LYS A 56 -6.38 3.26 21.11
N ASP A 57 -6.57 1.98 21.34
CA ASP A 57 -7.70 1.20 20.82
C ASP A 57 -7.94 1.39 19.31
N PRO A 58 -6.96 1.01 18.46
CA PRO A 58 -7.06 1.20 17.02
C PRO A 58 -8.27 0.46 16.44
N PRO A 59 -9.01 1.05 15.49
CA PRO A 59 -10.13 0.38 14.85
C PRO A 59 -9.66 -0.83 14.04
N THR A 60 -10.55 -1.80 13.85
CA THR A 60 -10.26 -2.91 12.93
C THR A 60 -10.36 -2.41 11.48
N VAL A 61 -9.23 -2.38 10.78
CA VAL A 61 -9.14 -1.97 9.37
C VAL A 61 -8.83 -3.19 8.50
N LYS A 62 -9.55 -3.32 7.39
CA LYS A 62 -9.31 -4.40 6.41
C LYS A 62 -8.29 -3.94 5.38
N LEU A 63 -7.35 -4.81 5.03
CA LEU A 63 -6.47 -4.60 3.88
C LEU A 63 -7.33 -4.55 2.60
N VAL A 64 -7.22 -3.46 1.84
CA VAL A 64 -7.87 -3.32 0.52
C VAL A 64 -7.03 -4.03 -0.53
N ARG A 65 -5.73 -3.74 -0.57
CA ARG A 65 -4.76 -4.41 -1.43
C ARG A 65 -3.34 -4.20 -0.93
N PHE A 66 -2.44 -5.10 -1.32
CA PHE A 66 -1.03 -4.78 -1.29
C PHE A 66 -0.67 -3.80 -2.41
N VAL A 67 0.29 -2.92 -2.12
CA VAL A 67 0.85 -1.94 -3.05
C VAL A 67 2.35 -2.18 -3.22
N LEU A 68 2.89 -1.87 -4.39
CA LEU A 68 4.34 -1.87 -4.59
C LEU A 68 4.97 -0.67 -3.84
N PRO A 69 6.27 -0.72 -3.50
CA PRO A 69 6.94 0.39 -2.80
C PRO A 69 6.76 1.75 -3.50
N ASP A 70 6.84 1.80 -4.82
CA ASP A 70 6.66 3.01 -5.65
C ASP A 70 5.20 3.48 -5.75
N GLU A 71 4.24 2.59 -5.51
CA GLU A 71 2.80 2.91 -5.43
C GLU A 71 2.37 3.40 -4.05
N TRP A 72 3.18 3.17 -3.02
CA TRP A 72 2.80 3.41 -1.63
C TRP A 72 2.42 4.87 -1.36
N ALA A 73 3.32 5.81 -1.66
CA ALA A 73 3.06 7.23 -1.39
C ALA A 73 1.84 7.78 -2.18
N PRO A 74 1.67 7.49 -3.49
CA PRO A 74 0.45 7.84 -4.22
C PRO A 74 -0.83 7.27 -3.59
N ALA A 75 -0.81 6.01 -3.14
CA ALA A 75 -1.95 5.38 -2.49
C ALA A 75 -2.29 6.05 -1.15
N GLN A 76 -1.28 6.35 -0.33
CA GLN A 76 -1.46 7.06 0.95
C GLN A 76 -2.03 8.46 0.73
N VAL A 77 -1.49 9.24 -0.22
CA VAL A 77 -1.99 10.58 -0.55
C VAL A 77 -3.46 10.52 -1.00
N GLN A 78 -3.81 9.56 -1.87
CA GLN A 78 -5.18 9.41 -2.33
C GLN A 78 -6.13 9.06 -1.18
N CYS A 79 -5.74 8.13 -0.31
CA CYS A 79 -6.53 7.72 0.85
C CYS A 79 -6.76 8.87 1.84
N LEU A 80 -5.69 9.58 2.21
CA LEU A 80 -5.76 10.71 3.14
C LEU A 80 -6.58 11.88 2.57
N ARG A 81 -6.49 12.16 1.27
CA ARG A 81 -7.33 13.16 0.61
C ARG A 81 -8.80 12.79 0.63
N LYS A 82 -9.14 11.51 0.41
CA LYS A 82 -10.52 11.01 0.55
C LYS A 82 -11.05 11.15 1.99
N ALA A 83 -10.16 11.05 2.97
CA ALA A 83 -10.48 11.30 4.38
C ALA A 83 -10.54 12.80 4.76
N GLY A 84 -10.37 13.72 3.79
CA GLY A 84 -10.50 15.17 3.99
C GLY A 84 -9.19 15.90 4.30
N PHE A 85 -8.04 15.23 4.24
CA PHE A 85 -6.75 15.86 4.54
C PHE A 85 -6.07 16.44 3.29
N HIS A 86 -5.58 17.66 3.41
CA HIS A 86 -4.79 18.31 2.38
C HIS A 86 -3.32 17.86 2.45
N VAL A 87 -3.01 16.69 1.89
CA VAL A 87 -1.65 16.16 1.80
C VAL A 87 -1.12 16.12 0.36
N GLY A 88 0.19 16.07 0.21
CA GLY A 88 0.87 15.96 -1.07
C GLY A 88 1.90 14.84 -1.08
N LEU A 89 2.62 14.74 -2.19
CA LEU A 89 3.84 13.93 -2.25
C LEU A 89 5.03 14.78 -1.78
N THR A 90 6.08 14.13 -1.32
CA THR A 90 7.41 14.73 -1.19
C THR A 90 8.00 15.08 -2.57
N PRO A 91 9.04 15.93 -2.67
CA PRO A 91 9.60 16.35 -3.95
C PRO A 91 10.07 15.20 -4.86
N ASP A 92 10.59 14.11 -4.30
CA ASP A 92 10.95 12.88 -5.01
C ASP A 92 9.73 12.07 -5.52
N GLY A 93 8.56 12.27 -4.91
CA GLY A 93 7.35 11.51 -5.18
C GLY A 93 7.25 10.18 -4.43
N GLU A 94 8.21 9.86 -3.55
CA GLU A 94 8.31 8.56 -2.86
C GLU A 94 7.72 8.57 -1.44
N GLY A 95 7.38 9.75 -0.92
CA GLY A 95 6.82 9.96 0.41
C GLY A 95 5.56 10.84 0.42
N VAL A 96 4.97 10.97 1.61
CA VAL A 96 3.80 11.82 1.87
C VAL A 96 4.26 13.12 2.53
N SER A 97 3.90 14.26 1.96
CA SER A 97 4.08 15.56 2.59
C SER A 97 2.83 15.99 3.34
N PHE A 98 3.02 16.35 4.61
CA PHE A 98 1.97 16.84 5.49
C PHE A 98 2.16 18.36 5.69
N PRO A 99 1.08 19.17 5.65
CA PRO A 99 1.18 20.56 6.05
C PRO A 99 1.54 20.67 7.54
N ARG A 100 2.04 21.84 7.94
CA ARG A 100 2.28 22.12 9.37
C ARG A 100 0.93 22.29 10.06
N PHE A 101 0.73 21.56 11.14
CA PHE A 101 -0.46 21.68 11.99
C PHE A 101 -0.07 22.31 13.33
N GLY A 102 -0.97 23.10 13.89
CA GLY A 102 -0.83 23.68 15.23
C GLY A 102 -1.89 23.20 16.22
N ASP A 103 -2.83 22.36 15.78
CA ASP A 103 -3.96 21.86 16.58
C ASP A 103 -3.79 20.37 16.86
N LYS A 104 -3.68 20.02 18.15
CA LYS A 104 -3.54 18.63 18.62
C LYS A 104 -4.72 17.75 18.22
N ALA A 105 -5.94 18.28 18.23
CA ALA A 105 -7.12 17.49 17.84
C ALA A 105 -7.05 17.08 16.37
N PHE A 106 -6.56 17.99 15.53
CA PHE A 106 -6.31 17.71 14.12
C PHE A 106 -5.19 16.67 13.94
N GLU A 107 -4.11 16.77 14.72
CA GLU A 107 -3.03 15.78 14.70
C GLU A 107 -3.53 14.37 15.07
N ASP A 108 -4.39 14.26 16.08
CA ASP A 108 -4.95 12.98 16.51
C ASP A 108 -5.84 12.35 15.42
N GLN A 109 -6.66 13.16 14.73
CA GLN A 109 -7.45 12.73 13.57
C GLN A 109 -6.57 12.28 12.40
N LEU A 110 -5.50 13.03 12.12
CA LEU A 110 -4.54 12.70 11.07
C LEU A 110 -3.81 11.39 11.36
N ARG A 111 -3.40 11.14 12.62
CA ARG A 111 -2.78 9.87 13.01
C ARG A 111 -3.72 8.70 12.76
N LEU A 112 -5.00 8.83 13.15
CA LEU A 112 -5.99 7.79 12.91
C LEU A 112 -6.22 7.53 11.42
N ALA A 113 -6.35 8.58 10.60
CA ALA A 113 -6.49 8.44 9.15
C ALA A 113 -5.25 7.82 8.50
N SER A 114 -4.06 8.24 8.94
CA SER A 114 -2.79 7.68 8.46
C SER A 114 -2.68 6.20 8.80
N TYR A 115 -3.07 5.80 10.01
CA TYR A 115 -3.14 4.39 10.40
C TYR A 115 -4.07 3.60 9.49
N THR A 116 -5.30 4.09 9.26
CA THR A 116 -6.26 3.44 8.37
C THR A 116 -5.68 3.26 6.97
N CYS A 117 -5.13 4.32 6.38
CA CYS A 117 -4.55 4.27 5.04
C CYS A 117 -3.34 3.32 4.94
N GLN A 118 -2.52 3.23 6.00
CA GLN A 118 -1.39 2.30 6.06
C GLN A 118 -1.84 0.83 6.07
N VAL A 119 -2.96 0.53 6.75
CA VAL A 119 -3.51 -0.83 6.79
C VAL A 119 -4.27 -1.16 5.51
N GLU A 120 -5.01 -0.20 4.93
CA GLU A 120 -5.74 -0.40 3.67
C GLU A 120 -4.81 -0.65 2.47
N TYR A 121 -3.66 0.03 2.41
CA TYR A 121 -2.71 0.01 1.30
C TYR A 121 -1.29 -0.31 1.78
N MET A 122 -1.12 -1.56 2.23
CA MET A 122 0.12 -2.04 2.83
C MET A 122 1.13 -2.49 1.76
N VAL A 123 2.43 -2.38 2.05
CA VAL A 123 3.49 -2.99 1.22
C VAL A 123 3.68 -4.45 1.64
N PRO A 124 3.86 -5.42 0.72
CA PRO A 124 4.12 -6.82 1.08
C PRO A 124 5.35 -7.02 1.97
N ALA A 125 5.30 -8.04 2.84
CA ALA A 125 6.37 -8.40 3.77
C ALA A 125 7.76 -8.53 3.12
N LYS A 126 7.83 -9.03 1.87
CA LYS A 126 9.10 -9.25 1.16
C LYS A 126 9.91 -7.96 0.93
N TYR A 127 9.24 -6.80 0.91
CA TYR A 127 9.89 -5.50 0.75
C TYR A 127 10.29 -4.86 2.09
N GLN A 128 9.79 -5.38 3.21
CA GLN A 128 10.10 -4.89 4.56
C GLN A 128 11.15 -5.73 5.28
N ALA A 129 11.45 -6.93 4.77
CA ALA A 129 12.51 -7.78 5.30
C ALA A 129 13.88 -7.11 5.06
N PRO A 130 14.84 -7.26 6.00
CA PRO A 130 16.22 -6.88 5.77
C PRO A 130 16.76 -7.54 4.50
N LEU A 131 17.51 -6.79 3.70
CA LEU A 131 18.15 -7.32 2.51
C LEU A 131 19.14 -8.44 2.88
N THR A 132 19.12 -9.52 2.11
CA THR A 132 20.12 -10.58 2.18
C THR A 132 21.48 -10.06 1.68
N ARG A 133 22.56 -10.78 2.00
CA ARG A 133 23.90 -10.44 1.49
C ARG A 133 23.96 -10.39 -0.05
N ALA A 134 23.27 -11.31 -0.73
CA ALA A 134 23.20 -11.33 -2.19
C ALA A 134 22.46 -10.09 -2.75
N GLN A 135 21.37 -9.68 -2.11
CA GLN A 135 20.65 -8.46 -2.47
C GLN A 135 21.49 -7.21 -2.21
N LEU A 136 22.22 -7.14 -1.09
CA LEU A 136 23.14 -6.05 -0.80
C LEU A 136 24.27 -5.97 -1.84
N HIS A 137 24.83 -7.10 -2.26
CA HIS A 137 25.79 -7.14 -3.36
C HIS A 137 25.19 -6.58 -4.65
N ARG A 138 24.02 -7.08 -5.07
CA ARG A 138 23.33 -6.59 -6.28
C ARG A 138 23.04 -5.09 -6.21
N LEU A 139 22.56 -4.62 -5.06
CA LEU A 139 22.28 -3.21 -4.82
C LEU A 139 23.56 -2.37 -4.88
N TYR A 140 24.66 -2.85 -4.30
CA TYR A 140 25.95 -2.17 -4.37
C TYR A 140 26.44 -2.03 -5.82
N VAL A 141 26.43 -3.12 -6.59
CA VAL A 141 26.83 -3.10 -8.01
C VAL A 141 25.98 -2.10 -8.79
N TYR A 142 24.66 -2.15 -8.62
CA TYR A 142 23.75 -1.22 -9.28
C TYR A 142 24.06 0.24 -8.91
N ARG A 143 24.09 0.55 -7.61
CA ARG A 143 24.26 1.92 -7.11
C ARG A 143 25.62 2.51 -7.44
N SER A 144 26.69 1.71 -7.42
CA SER A 144 28.07 2.16 -7.70
C SER A 144 28.40 2.24 -9.19
N THR A 145 27.55 1.70 -10.07
CA THR A 145 27.81 1.67 -11.51
C THR A 145 26.66 2.24 -12.34
N GLU A 146 25.59 1.48 -12.55
CA GLU A 146 24.42 1.83 -13.36
C GLU A 146 23.79 3.15 -12.90
N LEU A 147 23.56 3.29 -11.59
CA LEU A 147 22.90 4.46 -11.04
C LEU A 147 23.77 5.72 -11.13
N VAL A 148 25.06 5.62 -10.79
CA VAL A 148 26.03 6.72 -10.94
C VAL A 148 26.04 7.20 -12.39
N ARG A 149 26.17 6.29 -13.37
CA ARG A 149 26.16 6.64 -14.80
C ARG A 149 24.85 7.28 -15.25
N CYS A 150 23.72 6.82 -14.72
CA CYS A 150 22.43 7.41 -15.02
C CYS A 150 22.34 8.86 -14.53
N LEU A 151 22.75 9.10 -13.27
CA LEU A 151 22.77 10.43 -12.67
C LEU A 151 23.73 11.38 -13.41
N GLU A 152 24.94 10.91 -13.75
CA GLU A 152 25.91 11.65 -14.56
C GLU A 152 25.32 12.03 -15.94
N GLY A 153 24.62 11.09 -16.59
CA GLY A 153 23.96 11.33 -17.87
C GLY A 153 22.84 12.37 -17.82
N LEU A 154 22.27 12.62 -16.65
CA LEU A 154 21.28 13.68 -16.41
C LEU A 154 21.91 14.99 -15.88
N GLY A 155 23.23 15.06 -15.77
CA GLY A 155 23.94 16.24 -15.25
C GLY A 155 24.00 16.32 -13.73
N HIS A 156 23.65 15.24 -13.02
CA HIS A 156 23.56 15.16 -11.56
C HIS A 156 24.67 14.30 -10.94
N ALA A 157 25.92 14.51 -11.37
CA ALA A 157 27.06 13.72 -10.92
C ALA A 157 27.19 13.71 -9.37
N PRO A 158 27.23 12.53 -8.71
CA PRO A 158 27.45 12.44 -7.27
C PRO A 158 28.82 12.98 -6.87
N ALA A 159 28.88 13.86 -5.86
CA ALA A 159 30.14 14.40 -5.36
C ALA A 159 30.95 13.37 -4.54
N VAL A 160 30.29 12.38 -3.95
CA VAL A 160 30.90 11.35 -3.11
C VAL A 160 30.91 10.02 -3.84
N ARG A 161 32.11 9.43 -4.00
CA ARG A 161 32.27 8.09 -4.59
C ARG A 161 31.69 7.01 -3.68
N ALA A 162 31.33 5.88 -4.30
CA ALA A 162 30.89 4.70 -3.55
C ALA A 162 31.95 4.27 -2.50
N PRO A 163 31.53 3.85 -1.30
CA PRO A 163 32.42 3.21 -0.33
C PRO A 163 32.85 1.83 -0.83
N SER A 164 33.68 1.12 -0.07
CA SER A 164 33.93 -0.30 -0.37
C SER A 164 32.63 -1.11 -0.23
N GLU A 165 32.53 -2.21 -1.00
CA GLU A 165 31.41 -3.13 -0.88
C GLU A 165 31.28 -3.71 0.53
N SER A 166 32.41 -4.02 1.19
CA SER A 166 32.41 -4.53 2.56
C SER A 166 31.73 -3.58 3.53
N TYR A 167 32.06 -2.28 3.45
CA TYR A 167 31.44 -1.24 4.27
C TYR A 167 29.96 -1.06 3.92
N PHE A 168 29.61 -1.12 2.64
CA PHE A 168 28.21 -1.05 2.20
C PHE A 168 27.36 -2.19 2.79
N VAL A 169 27.89 -3.42 2.75
CA VAL A 169 27.20 -4.60 3.30
C VAL A 169 27.11 -4.53 4.83
N GLU A 170 28.19 -4.13 5.51
CA GLU A 170 28.23 -3.97 6.97
C GLU A 170 27.20 -2.94 7.45
N THR A 171 27.07 -1.83 6.72
CA THR A 171 26.08 -0.78 6.99
C THR A 171 24.69 -1.06 6.43
N LYS A 172 24.44 -2.29 5.95
CA LYS A 172 23.15 -2.74 5.41
C LYS A 172 22.61 -1.85 4.27
N GLY A 173 23.50 -1.34 3.44
CA GLY A 173 23.15 -0.57 2.24
C GLY A 173 22.83 0.91 2.50
N ALA A 174 23.38 1.49 3.56
CA ALA A 174 23.11 2.88 3.96
C ALA A 174 23.53 3.93 2.91
N TRP A 175 24.50 3.63 2.04
CA TRP A 175 24.97 4.57 1.04
C TRP A 175 24.07 4.61 -0.20
N THR A 176 23.87 5.81 -0.76
CA THR A 176 23.21 6.05 -2.05
C THR A 176 23.90 7.20 -2.78
N PRO A 177 24.09 7.14 -4.11
CA PRO A 177 24.69 8.24 -4.86
C PRO A 177 23.82 9.52 -4.83
N TYR A 178 22.49 9.37 -4.65
CA TYR A 178 21.57 10.50 -4.51
C TYR A 178 21.94 11.44 -3.36
N ALA A 179 22.51 10.92 -2.27
CA ALA A 179 22.85 11.72 -1.09
C ALA A 179 23.90 12.82 -1.36
N SER A 180 24.67 12.68 -2.44
CA SER A 180 25.70 13.65 -2.84
C SER A 180 25.50 14.18 -4.26
N ALA A 181 24.42 13.78 -4.92
CA ALA A 181 24.01 14.32 -6.20
C ALA A 181 23.31 15.66 -5.95
N SER A 182 23.82 16.74 -6.56
CA SER A 182 23.23 18.08 -6.39
C SER A 182 21.98 18.24 -7.27
N ILE A 183 20.90 17.55 -6.91
CA ILE A 183 19.64 17.52 -7.66
C ILE A 183 18.68 18.57 -7.06
N PRO A 184 18.23 19.57 -7.83
CA PRO A 184 17.21 20.51 -7.37
C PRO A 184 15.87 19.80 -7.07
N ASP A 185 15.14 20.23 -6.04
CA ASP A 185 13.81 19.68 -5.68
C ASP A 185 12.84 19.66 -6.88
N SER A 186 12.89 20.69 -7.73
CA SER A 186 12.06 20.79 -8.93
C SER A 186 12.35 19.70 -9.97
N ASP A 187 13.54 19.08 -9.90
CA ASP A 187 13.98 18.01 -10.80
C ASP A 187 13.91 16.63 -10.14
N LEU A 188 13.99 16.55 -8.81
CA LEU A 188 14.15 15.30 -8.08
C LEU A 188 13.14 14.21 -8.50
N ARG A 189 11.87 14.56 -8.62
CA ARG A 189 10.82 13.64 -9.10
C ARG A 189 11.12 13.03 -10.48
N ARG A 190 11.63 13.84 -11.41
CA ARG A 190 11.97 13.41 -12.79
C ARG A 190 13.21 12.54 -12.77
N THR A 191 14.24 12.96 -12.03
CA THR A 191 15.49 12.20 -11.86
C THR A 191 15.23 10.84 -11.23
N THR A 192 14.48 10.76 -10.12
CA THR A 192 14.15 9.48 -9.45
C THR A 192 13.37 8.52 -10.34
N ARG A 193 12.51 9.03 -11.23
CA ARG A 193 11.83 8.18 -12.24
C ARG A 193 12.77 7.68 -13.33
N ALA A 194 13.70 8.51 -13.79
CA ALA A 194 14.64 8.13 -14.85
C ALA A 194 15.76 7.23 -14.34
N CYS A 195 16.18 7.44 -13.09
CA CYS A 195 17.27 6.74 -12.42
C CYS A 195 16.80 6.17 -11.07
N PRO A 196 16.01 5.08 -11.04
CA PRO A 196 15.49 4.50 -9.79
C PRO A 196 16.59 4.23 -8.76
N GLN A 197 16.31 4.40 -7.46
CA GLN A 197 17.33 4.19 -6.42
C GLN A 197 17.71 2.71 -6.21
N ASP A 198 16.81 1.81 -6.60
CA ASP A 198 16.94 0.37 -6.46
C ASP A 198 16.75 -0.34 -7.81
N PRO A 199 17.48 -1.44 -8.07
CA PRO A 199 17.32 -2.19 -9.30
C PRO A 199 16.01 -3.00 -9.29
N ALA A 200 15.36 -3.13 -10.45
CA ALA A 200 14.05 -3.78 -10.59
C ALA A 200 14.03 -5.29 -10.24
N ASP A 201 15.21 -5.91 -10.17
CA ASP A 201 15.42 -7.31 -9.79
C ASP A 201 15.78 -7.50 -8.31
N LEU A 202 15.87 -6.43 -7.50
CA LEU A 202 16.34 -6.53 -6.11
C LEU A 202 15.53 -7.51 -5.24
N TYR A 203 14.23 -7.63 -5.49
CA TYR A 203 13.29 -8.44 -4.71
C TYR A 203 12.67 -9.60 -5.49
N ARG A 204 13.31 -10.04 -6.58
CA ARG A 204 12.87 -11.18 -7.39
C ARG A 204 13.40 -12.51 -6.87
#